data_AF-A0A353GMZ9-F1
#
_entry.id   AF-A0A353GMZ9-F1
#
_cell.length_a   1.000
_cell.length_b   1.000
_cell.length_c   1.000
_cell.angle_alpha   90.00
_cell.angle_beta   90.00
_cell.angle_gamma   90.00
#
_symmetry.space_group_name_H-M   'P 1'
#
loop_
_entity.id
_entity.type
_entity.pdbx_description
1 polymer ?
#
loop_
_entity_poly.entity_id
_entity_poly.type
_entity_poly.pdbx_seq_one_letter_code
_entity_poly.pdbx_strand_id
1 'polypeptide(L)'
;MDDLNNIIWKAGLAELKQGYIYEPPSGEYVCLVCGARFCRGRIYPVAENLYEAQKAAEIHMQQEHGSMFAFLLAMDKKYTGLTEHQKAILTAFFQGQNDKEIALMMDNGNTSTIRNQRFAFRERAKQAKIFLAIMELLEDHLAAEDQFVEIPRKASMVDERYAIT
;
A
#
# COMPACT_ATOMS: atom_id res chain seq x y z
N MET A 1 6.77 -0.22 16.29
CA MET A 1 5.48 -0.45 15.60
C MET A 1 5.12 0.70 14.66
N ASP A 2 5.51 1.95 14.96
CA ASP A 2 5.23 3.11 14.08
C ASP A 2 5.97 3.08 12.74
N ASP A 3 7.17 2.50 12.69
CA ASP A 3 7.99 2.53 11.47
C ASP A 3 7.42 1.62 10.35
N LEU A 4 6.89 0.44 10.73
CA LEU A 4 6.27 -0.50 9.78
C LEU A 4 4.96 0.06 9.19
N ASN A 5 4.17 0.74 10.02
CA ASN A 5 2.99 1.46 9.55
C ASN A 5 3.38 2.57 8.58
N ASN A 6 4.51 3.25 8.74
CA ASN A 6 4.93 4.27 7.79
C ASN A 6 5.35 3.69 6.42
N ILE A 7 5.93 2.49 6.40
CA ILE A 7 6.39 1.86 5.15
C ILE A 7 5.21 1.43 4.28
N ILE A 8 4.16 0.83 4.86
CA ILE A 8 3.01 0.38 4.08
C ILE A 8 2.27 1.53 3.38
N TRP A 9 2.23 2.73 3.99
CA TRP A 9 1.58 3.91 3.39
C TRP A 9 2.41 4.59 2.30
N LYS A 10 3.73 4.35 2.28
CA LYS A 10 4.64 4.83 1.22
C LYS A 10 4.72 3.86 0.04
N ALA A 11 4.28 2.61 0.24
CA ALA A 11 4.35 1.59 -0.78
C ALA A 11 3.37 1.87 -1.92
N GLY A 12 3.86 1.75 -3.16
CA GLY A 12 3.01 1.87 -4.34
C GLY A 12 2.06 0.68 -4.50
N LEU A 13 1.10 0.78 -5.41
CA LEU A 13 0.09 -0.28 -5.63
C LEU A 13 0.71 -1.65 -5.97
N ALA A 14 1.82 -1.68 -6.73
CA ALA A 14 2.50 -2.92 -7.07
C ALA A 14 3.13 -3.58 -5.83
N GLU A 15 3.74 -2.78 -4.97
CA GLU A 15 4.41 -3.21 -3.73
C GLU A 15 3.39 -3.70 -2.70
N LEU A 16 2.27 -2.98 -2.56
CA LEU A 16 1.13 -3.40 -1.74
C LEU A 16 0.54 -4.74 -2.18
N LYS A 17 0.56 -5.05 -3.48
CA LYS A 17 0.05 -6.35 -3.98
C LYS A 17 1.02 -7.50 -3.73
N GLN A 18 2.32 -7.27 -3.87
CA GLN A 18 3.33 -8.32 -3.66
C GLN A 18 3.69 -8.52 -2.18
N GLY A 19 3.40 -7.53 -1.31
CA GLY A 19 3.59 -7.61 0.14
C GLY A 19 5.01 -7.30 0.63
N TYR A 20 5.87 -6.76 -0.24
CA TYR A 20 7.20 -6.28 0.11
C TYR A 20 7.57 -5.06 -0.75
N ILE A 21 8.45 -4.21 -0.23
CA ILE A 21 8.99 -3.02 -0.90
C ILE A 21 10.50 -3.14 -1.03
N TYR A 22 11.10 -2.54 -2.06
CA TYR A 22 12.54 -2.37 -2.14
C TYR A 22 12.91 -0.98 -1.66
N GLU A 23 13.85 -0.88 -0.72
CA GLU A 23 14.41 0.38 -0.26
C GLU A 23 15.78 0.63 -0.94
N PRO A 24 15.86 1.53 -1.94
CA PRO A 24 17.12 1.80 -2.63
C PRO A 24 18.27 2.28 -1.72
N PRO A 25 18.06 3.12 -0.68
CA PRO A 25 19.15 3.62 0.16
C PRO A 25 19.88 2.53 0.94
N SER A 26 19.14 1.52 1.41
CA SER A 26 19.68 0.38 2.17
C SER A 26 20.03 -0.82 1.28
N GLY A 27 19.43 -0.90 0.08
CA GLY A 27 19.54 -2.05 -0.81
C GLY A 27 18.80 -3.29 -0.28
N GLU A 28 17.73 -3.08 0.49
CA GLU A 28 16.99 -4.14 1.19
C GLU A 28 15.58 -4.30 0.61
N TYR A 29 15.09 -5.54 0.57
CA TYR A 29 13.67 -5.82 0.42
C TYR A 29 13.04 -5.95 1.80
N VAL A 30 11.98 -5.20 2.07
CA VAL A 30 11.32 -5.14 3.37
C VAL A 30 9.90 -5.68 3.24
N CYS A 31 9.53 -6.66 4.08
CA CYS A 31 8.18 -7.17 4.13
C CYS A 31 7.23 -6.12 4.74
N LEU A 32 6.11 -5.84 4.06
CA LEU A 32 5.13 -4.85 4.49
C LEU A 32 4.26 -5.32 5.68
N VAL A 33 4.28 -6.62 5.97
CA VAL A 33 3.42 -7.23 7.01
C VAL A 33 4.15 -7.34 8.35
N CYS A 34 5.41 -7.78 8.37
CA CYS A 34 6.18 -7.98 9.60
C CYS A 34 7.46 -7.16 9.69
N GLY A 35 7.88 -6.49 8.61
CA GLY A 35 9.11 -5.70 8.58
C GLY A 35 10.40 -6.50 8.41
N ALA A 36 10.33 -7.81 8.11
CA ALA A 36 11.52 -8.62 7.82
C ALA A 36 12.30 -8.03 6.63
N ARG A 37 13.63 -8.03 6.74
CA ARG A 37 14.54 -7.37 5.79
C ARG A 37 15.44 -8.39 5.08
N PHE A 38 15.55 -8.25 3.77
CA PHE A 38 16.35 -9.10 2.90
C PHE A 38 17.33 -8.25 2.12
N CYS A 39 18.60 -8.23 2.53
CA CYS A 39 19.65 -7.40 1.96
C CYS A 39 20.11 -7.99 0.63
N ARG A 40 20.11 -7.17 -0.43
CA ARG A 40 20.68 -7.55 -1.72
C ARG A 40 22.17 -7.89 -1.58
N GLY A 41 22.62 -8.89 -2.34
CA GLY A 41 23.98 -9.43 -2.25
C GLY A 41 24.16 -10.51 -1.18
N ARG A 42 23.13 -10.80 -0.37
CA ARG A 42 23.08 -11.99 0.48
C ARG A 42 22.27 -13.10 -0.18
N ILE A 43 22.66 -14.33 0.09
CA ILE A 43 21.95 -15.55 -0.30
C ILE A 43 21.27 -16.10 0.94
N TYR A 44 19.97 -16.39 0.79
CA TYR A 44 19.12 -16.86 1.87
C TYR A 44 18.79 -18.34 1.66
N PRO A 45 19.12 -19.22 2.64
CA PRO A 45 18.70 -20.60 2.58
C PRO A 45 17.21 -20.70 2.94
N VAL A 46 16.42 -21.31 2.06
CA VAL A 46 15.02 -21.66 2.33
C VAL A 46 14.82 -23.12 1.98
N ALA A 47 14.57 -23.95 3.00
CA ALA A 47 14.64 -25.41 2.93
C ALA A 47 15.98 -25.89 2.34
N GLU A 48 15.97 -26.60 1.22
CA GLU A 48 17.16 -27.13 0.56
C GLU A 48 17.72 -26.20 -0.53
N ASN A 49 17.04 -25.09 -0.82
CA ASN A 49 17.40 -24.19 -1.91
C ASN A 49 18.01 -22.88 -1.39
N LEU A 50 18.83 -22.27 -2.24
CA LEU A 50 19.46 -20.99 -2.00
C LEU A 50 18.81 -19.93 -2.91
N TYR A 51 18.32 -18.85 -2.32
CA TYR A 51 17.62 -17.79 -3.05
C TYR A 51 18.29 -16.43 -2.86
N GLU A 52 18.20 -15.59 -3.88
CA GLU A 52 18.54 -14.18 -3.77
C GLU A 52 17.51 -13.42 -2.92
N ALA A 53 17.91 -12.28 -2.37
CA ALA A 53 17.12 -11.47 -1.45
C ALA A 53 15.67 -11.19 -1.89
N GLN A 54 15.46 -10.84 -3.18
CA GLN A 54 14.11 -10.60 -3.69
C GLN A 54 13.23 -11.85 -3.62
N LYS A 55 13.77 -12.99 -4.07
CA LYS A 55 13.02 -14.25 -4.08
C LYS A 55 12.80 -14.76 -2.66
N ALA A 56 13.76 -14.55 -1.77
CA ALA A 56 13.62 -14.82 -0.35
C ALA A 56 12.48 -14.01 0.29
N ALA A 57 12.36 -12.71 -0.05
CA ALA A 57 11.26 -11.88 0.42
C ALA A 57 9.88 -12.34 -0.11
N GLU A 58 9.81 -12.72 -1.39
CA GLU A 58 8.61 -13.27 -2.00
C GLU A 58 8.16 -14.57 -1.32
N ILE A 59 9.10 -15.50 -1.09
CA ILE A 59 8.83 -16.77 -0.42
C ILE A 59 8.42 -16.54 1.04
N HIS A 60 9.10 -15.63 1.74
CA HIS A 60 8.73 -15.24 3.10
C HIS A 60 7.30 -14.72 3.18
N MET A 61 6.88 -13.86 2.24
CA MET A 61 5.49 -13.37 2.20
C MET A 61 4.51 -14.54 2.07
N GLN A 62 4.76 -15.47 1.17
CA GLN A 62 3.89 -16.63 0.95
C GLN A 62 3.87 -17.61 2.14
N GLN A 63 5.01 -17.84 2.81
CA GLN A 63 5.12 -18.81 3.89
C GLN A 63 4.64 -18.27 5.24
N GLU A 64 5.02 -17.04 5.59
CA GLU A 64 4.73 -16.46 6.90
C GLU A 64 3.40 -15.70 6.94
N HIS A 65 2.94 -15.18 5.80
CA HIS A 65 1.75 -14.32 5.73
C HIS A 65 0.68 -14.85 4.77
N GLY A 66 1.01 -15.87 3.96
CA GLY A 66 0.08 -16.51 3.04
C GLY A 66 -0.31 -15.60 1.88
N SER A 67 -1.39 -14.83 2.08
CA SER A 67 -1.98 -14.02 1.03
C SER A 67 -2.09 -12.55 1.45
N MET A 68 -1.46 -11.69 0.67
CA MET A 68 -1.58 -10.24 0.84
C MET A 68 -3.03 -9.76 0.68
N PHE A 69 -3.87 -10.47 -0.09
CA PHE A 69 -5.31 -10.20 -0.14
C PHE A 69 -5.97 -10.39 1.23
N ALA A 70 -5.68 -11.50 1.92
CA ALA A 70 -6.23 -11.77 3.23
C ALA A 70 -5.74 -10.75 4.27
N PHE A 71 -4.45 -10.39 4.22
CA PHE A 71 -3.88 -9.36 5.09
C PHE A 71 -4.56 -8.00 4.91
N LEU A 72 -4.64 -7.50 3.67
CA LEU A 72 -5.28 -6.21 3.35
C LEU A 72 -6.76 -6.19 3.75
N LEU A 73 -7.47 -7.30 3.57
CA LEU A 73 -8.88 -7.40 3.92
C LEU A 73 -9.10 -7.44 5.44
N ALA A 74 -8.16 -8.00 6.19
CA ALA A 74 -8.20 -8.05 7.66
C ALA A 74 -7.90 -6.70 8.32
N MET A 75 -7.38 -5.72 7.58
CA MET A 75 -7.13 -4.38 8.11
C MET A 75 -8.42 -3.72 8.62
N ASP A 76 -8.24 -2.77 9.54
CA ASP A 76 -9.34 -2.01 10.14
C ASP A 76 -10.16 -1.26 9.08
N LYS A 77 -11.46 -1.08 9.35
CA LYS A 77 -12.38 -0.35 8.48
C LYS A 77 -11.90 1.08 8.16
N LYS A 78 -11.17 1.75 9.07
CA LYS A 78 -10.60 3.08 8.82
C LYS A 78 -9.62 3.11 7.65
N TYR A 79 -8.99 1.97 7.35
CA TYR A 79 -8.00 1.83 6.28
C TYR A 79 -8.62 1.32 4.99
N THR A 80 -9.51 0.33 5.08
CA THR A 80 -10.10 -0.32 3.89
C THR A 80 -11.38 0.36 3.40
N GLY A 81 -12.09 1.07 4.29
CA GLY A 81 -13.44 1.56 4.04
C GLY A 81 -14.50 0.45 3.91
N LEU A 82 -14.14 -0.81 4.19
CA LEU A 82 -15.00 -1.97 3.99
C LEU A 82 -15.71 -2.37 5.29
N THR A 83 -17.00 -2.70 5.20
CA THR A 83 -17.73 -3.34 6.30
C THR A 83 -17.39 -4.83 6.38
N GLU A 84 -17.61 -5.46 7.54
CA GLU A 84 -17.38 -6.90 7.70
C GLU A 84 -18.19 -7.74 6.71
N HIS A 85 -19.42 -7.33 6.41
CA HIS A 85 -20.22 -7.96 5.37
C HIS A 85 -19.59 -7.85 3.96
N GLN A 86 -19.05 -6.67 3.62
CA GLN A 86 -18.35 -6.46 2.35
C GLN A 86 -17.07 -7.28 2.27
N LYS A 87 -16.32 -7.40 3.38
CA LYS A 87 -15.14 -8.27 3.47
C LYS A 87 -15.51 -9.72 3.21
N ALA A 88 -16.56 -10.24 3.84
CA ALA A 88 -17.01 -11.62 3.63
C ALA A 88 -17.37 -11.90 2.16
N ILE A 89 -18.08 -10.96 1.49
CA ILE A 89 -18.39 -11.07 0.06
C ILE A 89 -17.12 -11.08 -0.80
N LEU A 90 -16.15 -10.20 -0.53
CA LEU A 90 -14.89 -10.14 -1.27
C LEU A 90 -14.06 -11.42 -1.08
N THR A 91 -14.02 -11.97 0.13
CA THR A 91 -13.41 -13.28 0.40
C THR A 91 -14.02 -14.38 -0.45
N ALA A 92 -15.35 -14.43 -0.50
CA ALA A 92 -16.06 -15.43 -1.28
C ALA A 92 -15.81 -15.28 -2.79
N PHE A 93 -15.74 -14.05 -3.31
CA PHE A 93 -15.32 -13.79 -4.68
C PHE A 93 -13.89 -14.24 -4.95
N PHE A 94 -12.97 -14.02 -4.02
CA PHE A 94 -11.57 -14.43 -4.16
C PHE A 94 -11.42 -15.96 -4.16
N GLN A 95 -12.28 -16.67 -3.43
CA GLN A 95 -12.35 -18.14 -3.43
C GLN A 95 -13.02 -18.73 -4.69
N GLY A 96 -13.47 -17.89 -5.62
CA GLY A 96 -14.09 -18.35 -6.88
C GLY A 96 -15.55 -18.79 -6.74
N GLN A 97 -16.20 -18.49 -5.61
CA GLN A 97 -17.61 -18.84 -5.41
C GLN A 97 -18.51 -18.05 -6.38
N ASN A 98 -19.55 -18.71 -6.86
CA ASN A 98 -20.52 -18.09 -7.75
C ASN A 98 -21.60 -17.31 -6.98
N ASP A 99 -22.35 -16.44 -7.68
CA ASP A 99 -23.32 -15.55 -7.04
C ASP A 99 -24.43 -16.30 -6.26
N LYS A 100 -24.73 -17.56 -6.61
CA LYS A 100 -25.73 -18.39 -5.91
C LYS A 100 -25.20 -18.93 -4.60
N GLU A 101 -23.96 -19.43 -4.59
CA GLU A 101 -23.29 -19.95 -3.39
C GLU A 101 -23.12 -18.84 -2.35
N ILE A 102 -22.73 -17.66 -2.80
CA ILE A 102 -22.53 -16.49 -1.92
C ILE A 102 -23.87 -16.02 -1.36
N ALA A 103 -24.91 -15.98 -2.20
CA ALA A 103 -26.27 -15.65 -1.75
C ALA A 103 -26.76 -16.63 -0.67
N LEU A 104 -26.47 -17.92 -0.80
CA LEU A 104 -26.85 -18.94 0.19
C LEU A 104 -26.07 -18.81 1.50
N MET A 105 -24.78 -18.44 1.43
CA MET A 105 -23.93 -18.22 2.62
C MET A 105 -24.35 -16.97 3.41
N MET A 106 -24.96 -15.98 2.74
CA MET A 106 -25.36 -14.73 3.36
C MET A 106 -26.83 -14.81 3.77
N ASP A 107 -27.13 -14.74 5.06
CA ASP A 107 -28.50 -14.86 5.63
C ASP A 107 -29.58 -13.97 4.96
N ASN A 108 -29.19 -12.91 4.24
CA ASN A 108 -30.09 -11.97 3.56
C ASN A 108 -29.77 -11.74 2.07
N GLY A 109 -28.94 -12.60 1.47
CA GLY A 109 -28.45 -12.43 0.10
C GLY A 109 -29.39 -13.05 -0.93
N ASN A 110 -29.95 -12.27 -1.84
CA ASN A 110 -30.43 -12.80 -3.11
C ASN A 110 -29.32 -12.68 -4.18
N THR A 111 -29.43 -13.49 -5.22
CA THR A 111 -28.40 -13.54 -6.29
C THR A 111 -28.24 -12.20 -7.02
N SER A 112 -29.31 -11.42 -7.16
CA SER A 112 -29.27 -10.09 -7.76
C SER A 112 -28.52 -9.07 -6.90
N THR A 113 -28.67 -9.13 -5.57
CA THR A 113 -27.91 -8.30 -4.63
C THR A 113 -26.43 -8.60 -4.72
N ILE A 114 -26.01 -9.88 -4.73
CA ILE A 114 -24.59 -10.24 -4.86
C ILE A 114 -24.01 -9.75 -6.19
N ARG A 115 -24.76 -9.90 -7.27
CA ARG A 115 -24.37 -9.37 -8.58
C ARG A 115 -24.21 -7.84 -8.56
N ASN A 116 -25.16 -7.13 -7.97
CA ASN A 116 -25.09 -5.67 -7.81
C ASN A 116 -23.89 -5.26 -6.96
N GLN A 117 -23.60 -5.96 -5.86
CA GLN A 117 -22.40 -5.72 -5.04
C GLN A 117 -21.11 -5.91 -5.87
N ARG A 118 -21.02 -6.96 -6.69
CA ARG A 118 -19.87 -7.19 -7.57
C ARG A 118 -19.64 -6.01 -8.52
N PHE A 119 -20.70 -5.50 -9.14
CA PHE A 119 -20.62 -4.32 -10.01
C PHE A 119 -20.21 -3.07 -9.21
N ALA A 120 -20.80 -2.85 -8.03
CA ALA A 120 -20.46 -1.73 -7.17
C ALA A 120 -18.99 -1.74 -6.73
N PHE A 121 -18.43 -2.91 -6.37
CA PHE A 121 -17.00 -3.03 -6.04
C PHE A 121 -16.10 -2.71 -7.24
N ARG A 122 -16.43 -3.22 -8.43
CA ARG A 122 -15.65 -2.94 -9.65
C ARG A 122 -15.68 -1.45 -9.99
N GLU A 123 -16.84 -0.82 -9.86
CA GLU A 123 -16.99 0.60 -10.15
C GLU A 123 -16.25 1.46 -9.12
N ARG A 124 -16.36 1.11 -7.83
CA ARG A 124 -15.57 1.74 -6.76
C ARG A 124 -14.07 1.60 -7.00
N ALA A 125 -13.59 0.44 -7.46
CA ALA A 125 -12.19 0.24 -7.78
C ALA A 125 -11.70 1.15 -8.93
N LYS A 126 -12.52 1.34 -9.97
CA LYS A 126 -12.20 2.31 -11.04
C LYS A 126 -12.14 3.74 -10.51
N GLN A 127 -13.14 4.14 -9.71
CA GLN A 127 -13.20 5.45 -9.10
C GLN A 127 -12.01 5.71 -8.19
N ALA A 128 -11.65 4.74 -7.33
CA ALA A 128 -10.49 4.82 -6.46
C ALA A 128 -9.18 4.97 -7.24
N LYS A 129 -9.02 4.25 -8.36
CA LYS A 129 -7.84 4.40 -9.22
C LYS A 129 -7.71 5.81 -9.80
N ILE A 130 -8.81 6.38 -10.30
CA ILE A 130 -8.80 7.74 -10.85
C ILE A 130 -8.57 8.76 -9.73
N PHE A 131 -9.22 8.58 -8.59
CA PHE A 131 -9.04 9.47 -7.44
C PHE A 131 -7.60 9.45 -6.91
N LEU A 132 -6.98 8.28 -6.79
CA LEU A 132 -5.58 8.17 -6.39
C LEU A 132 -4.66 8.95 -7.34
N ALA A 133 -4.86 8.80 -8.66
CA ALA A 133 -4.08 9.56 -9.64
C ALA A 133 -4.27 11.08 -9.53
N ILE A 134 -5.50 11.54 -9.22
CA ILE A 134 -5.77 12.97 -8.98
C ILE A 134 -5.00 13.45 -7.74
N MET A 135 -4.99 12.67 -6.67
CA MET A 135 -4.30 13.02 -5.42
C MET A 135 -2.78 13.06 -5.60
N GLU A 136 -2.20 12.06 -6.27
CA GLU A 136 -0.76 12.04 -6.57
C GLU A 136 -0.34 13.28 -7.39
N LEU A 137 -1.10 13.63 -8.44
CA LEU A 137 -0.83 14.84 -9.23
C LEU A 137 -0.95 16.14 -8.43
N LEU A 138 -1.88 16.20 -7.48
CA LEU A 138 -2.04 17.35 -6.59
C LEU A 138 -0.85 17.48 -5.64
N GLU A 139 -0.41 16.37 -5.03
CA GLU A 139 0.75 16.33 -4.15
C GLU A 139 2.05 16.70 -4.87
N ASP A 140 2.24 16.21 -6.10
CA ASP A 140 3.38 16.58 -6.95
C ASP A 140 3.42 18.09 -7.23
N HIS A 141 2.25 18.70 -7.46
CA HIS A 141 2.15 20.14 -7.69
C HIS A 141 2.50 20.95 -6.43
N LEU A 142 1.96 20.57 -5.27
CA LEU A 142 2.22 21.24 -3.99
C LEU A 142 3.70 21.09 -3.58
N ALA A 143 4.29 19.91 -3.76
CA ALA A 143 5.70 19.67 -3.47
C ALA A 143 6.63 20.53 -4.35
N ALA A 144 6.24 20.76 -5.60
CA ALA A 144 6.97 21.68 -6.48
C ALA A 144 6.86 23.13 -5.99
N GLU A 145 5.67 23.59 -5.58
CA GLU A 145 5.46 24.94 -5.02
C GLU A 145 6.27 25.18 -3.73
N ASP A 146 6.30 24.21 -2.82
CA ASP A 146 7.09 24.31 -1.58
C ASP A 146 8.59 24.39 -1.84
N GLN A 147 9.11 23.73 -2.88
CA GLN A 147 10.51 23.87 -3.31
C GLN A 147 10.83 25.27 -3.85
N PHE A 148 9.86 25.97 -4.47
CA PHE A 148 10.06 27.35 -4.95
C PHE A 148 10.09 28.39 -3.82
N VAL A 149 9.61 28.05 -2.62
CA VAL A 149 9.56 28.95 -1.45
C VAL A 149 10.80 28.79 -0.54
N GLU A 150 11.80 27.99 -0.91
CA GLU A 150 13.10 27.99 -0.21
C GLU A 150 13.83 29.34 -0.42
N ILE A 151 13.51 30.30 0.45
CA ILE A 151 14.12 31.63 0.54
C ILE A 151 15.64 31.46 0.66
N PRO A 152 16.45 32.13 -0.19
CA PRO A 152 17.90 32.03 -0.11
C PRO A 152 18.41 32.45 1.28
N ARG A 153 19.11 31.54 1.99
CA ARG A 153 19.88 31.85 3.20
C ARG A 153 21.11 32.69 2.86
N LYS A 154 20.91 33.94 2.42
CA LYS A 154 21.88 35.05 2.41
C LYS A 154 21.26 36.33 1.82
N ALA A 155 20.22 36.86 2.49
CA ALA A 155 19.96 38.29 2.42
C ALA A 155 20.68 38.96 3.60
N SER A 156 22.00 39.14 3.48
CA SER A 156 22.72 40.04 4.38
C SER A 156 22.53 41.48 3.87
N MET A 157 21.42 42.12 4.25
CA MET A 157 21.39 43.58 4.25
C MET A 157 22.06 44.06 5.54
N VAL A 158 23.38 44.25 5.49
CA VAL A 158 24.05 45.18 6.41
C VAL A 158 23.95 46.54 5.74
N ASP A 159 22.98 47.35 6.15
CA ASP A 159 22.89 48.75 5.70
C ASP A 159 23.73 49.60 6.67
N GLU A 160 24.90 50.07 6.19
CA GLU A 160 25.86 50.90 6.94
C GLU A 160 25.38 52.34 7.21
N ARG A 161 24.07 52.62 7.12
CA ARG A 161 23.49 53.96 7.34
C ARG A 161 23.51 54.49 8.78
N TYR A 162 24.20 53.82 9.71
CA TYR A 162 24.47 54.33 11.06
C TYR A 162 25.85 55.01 11.22
N ALA A 163 26.57 55.25 10.13
CA ALA A 163 27.88 55.89 10.17
C ALA A 163 27.92 57.25 9.42
N ILE A 164 27.00 58.17 9.71
CA ILE A 164 27.22 59.60 9.42
C ILE A 164 26.63 60.41 10.59
N THR A 165 27.53 61.11 11.31
CA THR A 165 27.42 62.14 12.37
C THR A 165 26.05 62.63 12.82
#